data_AF-A0A7S0FJ16-F1
#
_entry.id   AF-A0A7S0FJ16-F1
#
_cell.length_a   1.000
_cell.length_b   1.000
_cell.length_c   1.000
_cell.angle_alpha   90.00
_cell.angle_beta   90.00
_cell.angle_gamma   90.00
#
_symmetry.space_group_name_H-M   'P 1'
#
loop_
_entity.id
_entity.type
_entity.pdbx_description
1 polymer ?
#
loop_
_entity_poly.entity_id
_entity_poly.type
_entity_poly.pdbx_seq_one_letter_code
_entity_poly.pdbx_strand_id
1 'polypeptide(L)'
;SRWGLILARIDLTHTPWADAVPAQQWGAMHMTRFRLSPAILLLRTCMVQLLCNRLLLVDSFPQVSSLAFRYSRSPRSLAVVHMFTGAPLESPSAASSPLPAAPYPLVDIGINLTHRALVKHWKEVVQRAIDANVDRMLLTGTSLKSSRESINLARQWSNANEVRHNLFCTVGIHPHDAKTFYPKGSEASVDESSRTSANVEDTISEMRELITTNQPLVIAVGECGLDYNRNFSSRKDQIHAFREQIKLACELQMPLFVHEREASADTMRIFDEIAADADVPRLPPVVIHCFTGVASEAIDYIERGFYIGFTGTICKKERGAHLRELLPSIPLDRILIETDAPFMSFVKGKKRHSEPSHAVGVADEIARTKGISLMDVCRTTTKNAEEFFRLPFVS
;
A
#
# COMPACT_ATOMS: atom_id res chain seq x y z
N SER A 1 -17.62 17.77 -44.12
CA SER A 1 -18.54 18.85 -43.70
C SER A 1 -17.74 20.13 -43.56
N ARG A 2 -18.25 21.23 -44.12
CA ARG A 2 -17.54 22.50 -44.38
C ARG A 2 -17.00 23.15 -43.10
N TRP A 3 -15.72 23.54 -43.11
CA TRP A 3 -15.13 24.41 -42.08
C TRP A 3 -15.19 25.86 -42.57
N GLY A 4 -15.96 26.71 -41.89
CA GLY A 4 -16.00 28.15 -42.14
C GLY A 4 -15.03 28.88 -41.21
N LEU A 5 -14.12 29.68 -41.76
CA LEU A 5 -13.25 30.58 -41.01
C LEU A 5 -13.93 31.95 -40.87
N ILE A 6 -14.04 32.49 -39.67
CA ILE A 6 -14.43 33.90 -39.45
C ILE A 6 -13.23 34.63 -38.87
N LEU A 7 -12.76 35.68 -39.56
CA LEU A 7 -11.69 36.57 -39.12
C LEU A 7 -12.29 37.92 -38.70
N ALA A 8 -12.02 38.36 -37.48
CA ALA A 8 -12.31 39.72 -37.03
C ALA A 8 -10.99 40.43 -36.66
N ARG A 9 -10.83 41.67 -37.13
CA ARG A 9 -9.63 42.51 -36.93
C ARG A 9 -9.99 43.63 -35.94
N ILE A 10 -9.20 43.82 -34.89
CA ILE A 10 -9.35 44.95 -33.96
C ILE A 10 -7.99 45.64 -33.84
N ASP A 11 -8.00 46.95 -34.08
CA ASP A 11 -6.82 47.82 -34.01
C ASP A 11 -6.80 48.56 -32.67
N LEU A 12 -5.63 48.61 -32.01
CA LEU A 12 -5.47 49.31 -30.73
C LEU A 12 -4.25 50.23 -30.83
N THR A 13 -4.51 51.51 -31.14
CA THR A 13 -3.51 52.58 -31.08
C THR A 13 -3.77 53.51 -29.90
N HIS A 14 -2.69 53.75 -29.15
CA HIS A 14 -2.33 54.93 -28.33
C HIS A 14 -1.99 54.67 -26.84
N THR A 15 -0.68 54.70 -26.62
CA THR A 15 0.21 55.06 -25.48
C THR A 15 -0.16 56.38 -24.76
N PRO A 16 0.64 56.97 -23.82
CA PRO A 16 1.86 56.56 -23.05
C PRO A 16 1.76 56.91 -21.52
N TRP A 17 2.65 56.53 -20.59
CA TRP A 17 3.95 57.14 -20.15
C TRP A 17 4.51 56.25 -19.00
N ALA A 18 5.78 55.78 -18.97
CA ALA A 18 7.04 56.46 -18.58
C ALA A 18 7.03 56.89 -17.08
N ASP A 19 7.97 56.65 -16.16
CA ASP A 19 9.38 56.20 -16.09
C ASP A 19 9.68 55.80 -14.61
N ALA A 20 10.52 54.77 -14.34
CA ALA A 20 11.86 54.83 -13.68
C ALA A 20 12.01 54.61 -12.13
N VAL A 21 12.68 53.49 -11.76
CA VAL A 21 13.87 53.35 -10.83
C VAL A 21 13.63 53.34 -9.28
N PRO A 22 14.45 52.69 -8.39
CA PRO A 22 14.78 51.26 -8.20
C PRO A 22 14.73 50.82 -6.68
N ALA A 23 15.29 49.65 -6.34
CA ALA A 23 15.26 49.00 -5.01
C ALA A 23 16.28 49.48 -3.95
N GLN A 24 15.88 49.52 -2.66
CA GLN A 24 16.59 49.01 -1.46
C GLN A 24 16.10 49.73 -0.17
N GLN A 25 15.59 48.98 0.82
CA GLN A 25 16.03 48.98 2.23
C GLN A 25 15.04 48.22 3.12
N TRP A 26 15.60 47.46 4.05
CA TRP A 26 14.94 46.55 4.99
C TRP A 26 14.26 47.30 6.13
N GLY A 27 13.15 46.73 6.64
CA GLY A 27 12.54 47.11 7.91
C GLY A 27 11.50 46.07 8.33
N ALA A 28 11.86 45.25 9.32
CA ALA A 28 10.96 44.28 9.95
C ALA A 28 9.88 45.00 10.78
N MET A 29 8.61 44.59 10.67
CA MET A 29 7.65 44.72 11.76
C MET A 29 6.40 43.84 11.56
N HIS A 30 5.98 43.25 12.68
CA HIS A 30 4.92 42.27 12.86
C HIS A 30 3.49 42.80 12.57
N MET A 31 2.66 41.88 12.06
CA MET A 31 1.20 41.72 12.22
C MET A 31 0.33 42.94 12.58
N THR A 32 -0.53 43.37 11.65
CA THR A 32 -1.99 43.48 11.92
C THR A 32 -2.81 43.55 10.63
N ARG A 33 -4.02 42.98 10.69
CA ARG A 33 -5.00 42.77 9.62
C ARG A 33 -5.44 44.08 8.94
N PHE A 34 -5.49 44.10 7.61
CA PHE A 34 -6.36 44.99 6.84
C PHE A 34 -7.18 44.23 5.79
N ARG A 35 -8.49 44.46 5.82
CA ARG A 35 -9.49 44.00 4.85
C ARG A 35 -9.29 44.73 3.52
N LEU A 36 -9.22 43.99 2.42
CA LEU A 36 -9.38 44.55 1.07
C LEU A 36 -10.82 44.37 0.57
N SER A 37 -11.36 45.44 -0.01
CA SER A 37 -12.74 45.63 -0.49
C SER A 37 -13.02 44.91 -1.83
N PRO A 38 -14.27 44.48 -2.13
CA PRO A 38 -14.63 43.65 -3.30
C PRO A 38 -14.57 44.33 -4.70
N ALA A 39 -14.07 45.56 -4.81
CA ALA A 39 -14.29 46.39 -6.00
C ALA A 39 -13.40 46.06 -7.23
N ILE A 40 -12.38 45.19 -7.11
CA ILE A 40 -11.45 44.89 -8.22
C ILE A 40 -11.80 43.57 -8.94
N LEU A 41 -12.65 42.72 -8.37
CA LEU A 41 -13.10 41.48 -9.02
C LEU A 41 -14.28 41.70 -9.98
N LEU A 42 -15.04 42.79 -9.83
CA LEU A 42 -16.21 43.09 -10.68
C LEU A 42 -15.85 43.61 -12.08
N LEU A 43 -14.69 44.26 -12.24
CA LEU A 43 -14.31 44.86 -13.53
C LEU A 43 -13.75 43.86 -14.55
N ARG A 44 -13.31 42.66 -14.10
CA ARG A 44 -12.87 41.59 -15.02
C ARG A 44 -14.02 40.73 -15.54
N THR A 45 -15.10 40.56 -14.78
CA THR A 45 -16.30 39.82 -15.22
C THR A 45 -17.18 40.67 -16.15
N CYS A 46 -17.28 41.99 -15.95
CA CYS A 46 -18.11 42.85 -16.81
C CYS A 46 -17.61 42.96 -18.27
N MET A 47 -16.30 42.95 -18.54
CA MET A 47 -15.80 42.95 -19.93
C MET A 47 -16.07 41.62 -20.66
N VAL A 48 -16.05 40.48 -19.94
CA VAL A 48 -16.34 39.17 -20.53
C VAL A 48 -17.83 39.02 -20.81
N GLN A 49 -18.69 39.54 -19.94
CA GLN A 49 -20.15 39.52 -20.15
C GLN A 49 -20.59 40.40 -21.34
N LEU A 50 -19.94 41.55 -21.55
CA LEU A 50 -20.21 42.45 -22.69
C LEU A 50 -19.75 41.88 -24.03
N LEU A 51 -18.68 41.06 -24.05
CA LEU A 51 -18.25 40.31 -25.23
C LEU A 51 -19.20 39.16 -25.57
N CYS A 52 -19.75 38.46 -24.56
CA CYS A 52 -20.75 37.40 -24.79
C CYS A 52 -22.09 37.96 -25.29
N ASN A 53 -22.53 39.13 -24.81
CA ASN A 53 -23.82 39.72 -25.22
C ASN A 53 -23.83 40.36 -26.61
N ARG A 54 -22.69 40.59 -27.26
CA ARG A 54 -22.62 41.07 -28.65
C ARG A 54 -22.49 39.95 -29.70
N LEU A 55 -22.30 38.70 -29.29
CA LEU A 55 -22.18 37.53 -30.17
C LEU A 55 -23.44 36.63 -30.19
N LEU A 56 -24.47 36.96 -29.41
CA LEU A 56 -25.75 36.24 -29.34
C LEU A 56 -26.84 36.94 -30.17
N LEU A 57 -26.63 37.05 -31.49
CA LEU A 57 -27.68 37.36 -32.46
C LEU A 57 -27.57 36.40 -33.65
N VAL A 58 -27.55 35.09 -33.38
CA VAL A 58 -27.87 34.06 -34.38
C VAL A 58 -28.52 32.89 -33.63
N ASP A 59 -29.83 32.73 -33.81
CA ASP A 59 -30.58 31.62 -33.25
C ASP A 59 -30.11 30.28 -33.82
N SER A 60 -30.04 29.26 -32.95
CA SER A 60 -29.88 27.82 -33.22
C SER A 60 -28.47 27.21 -33.02
N PHE A 61 -27.98 27.04 -31.78
CA PHE A 61 -27.02 25.99 -31.38
C PHE A 61 -27.15 25.62 -29.88
N PRO A 62 -26.84 24.38 -29.44
CA PRO A 62 -27.10 23.92 -28.07
C PRO A 62 -26.11 24.48 -27.04
N GLN A 63 -26.56 24.53 -25.79
CA GLN A 63 -25.94 25.21 -24.65
C GLN A 63 -24.45 24.87 -24.46
N VAL A 64 -23.59 25.90 -24.52
CA VAL A 64 -22.16 25.84 -24.22
C VAL A 64 -21.95 26.05 -22.72
N SER A 65 -21.48 25.02 -22.00
CA SER A 65 -21.38 25.05 -20.52
C SER A 65 -19.97 25.26 -19.95
N SER A 66 -18.90 25.30 -20.78
CA SER A 66 -17.59 25.81 -20.33
C SER A 66 -16.68 26.26 -21.50
N LEU A 67 -15.90 27.33 -21.29
CA LEU A 67 -14.88 27.84 -22.21
C LEU A 67 -13.51 27.74 -21.54
N ALA A 68 -12.52 27.10 -22.18
CA ALA A 68 -11.14 27.07 -21.71
C ALA A 68 -10.24 27.92 -22.62
N PHE A 69 -9.54 28.90 -22.06
CA PHE A 69 -8.57 29.73 -22.79
C PHE A 69 -7.14 29.24 -22.52
N ARG A 70 -6.37 28.95 -23.57
CA ARG A 70 -4.90 28.80 -23.49
C ARG A 70 -4.25 30.04 -24.09
N TYR A 71 -3.42 30.71 -23.30
CA TYR A 71 -2.64 31.87 -23.75
C TYR A 71 -1.21 31.42 -24.07
N SER A 72 -0.74 31.68 -25.28
CA SER A 72 0.64 31.48 -25.70
C SER A 72 1.27 32.85 -25.97
N ARG A 73 2.39 33.17 -25.31
CA ARG A 73 3.13 34.41 -25.56
C ARG A 73 4.12 34.19 -26.70
N SER A 74 3.88 34.84 -27.83
CA SER A 74 4.85 35.05 -28.91
C SER A 74 4.81 36.53 -29.32
N PRO A 75 5.95 37.24 -29.44
CA PRO A 75 5.97 38.62 -29.87
C PRO A 75 5.86 38.65 -31.40
N ARG A 76 4.74 39.20 -31.87
CA ARG A 76 4.30 39.39 -33.27
C ARG A 76 3.51 38.19 -33.83
N SER A 77 2.33 38.52 -34.37
CA SER A 77 1.35 37.72 -35.13
C SER A 77 0.30 36.88 -34.38
N LEU A 78 -0.96 37.20 -34.71
CA LEU A 78 -2.27 36.52 -34.52
C LEU A 78 -2.45 35.48 -33.40
N ALA A 79 -3.39 35.77 -32.49
CA ALA A 79 -3.97 34.77 -31.59
C ALA A 79 -4.97 33.88 -32.35
N VAL A 80 -4.69 32.57 -32.43
CA VAL A 80 -5.61 31.56 -32.97
C VAL A 80 -6.34 30.90 -31.80
N VAL A 81 -7.66 30.96 -31.79
CA VAL A 81 -8.51 30.29 -30.78
C VAL A 81 -9.00 28.97 -31.36
N HIS A 82 -8.57 27.85 -30.77
CA HIS A 82 -9.14 26.54 -31.08
C HIS A 82 -10.34 26.24 -30.17
N MET A 83 -11.52 26.07 -30.74
CA MET A 83 -12.69 25.52 -30.03
C MET A 83 -12.71 24.00 -30.18
N PHE A 84 -12.56 23.29 -29.06
CA PHE A 84 -12.77 21.84 -28.99
C PHE A 84 -14.12 21.57 -28.32
N THR A 85 -14.99 20.82 -28.99
CA THR A 85 -16.21 20.28 -28.39
C THR A 85 -15.87 18.96 -27.69
N GLY A 86 -15.53 19.02 -26.41
CA GLY A 86 -15.39 17.84 -25.55
C GLY A 86 -16.71 17.51 -24.88
N ALA A 87 -17.05 16.21 -24.80
CA ALA A 87 -18.16 15.74 -23.97
C ALA A 87 -17.94 16.13 -22.49
N PRO A 88 -19.00 16.31 -21.69
CA PRO A 88 -18.85 16.73 -20.30
C PRO A 88 -18.02 15.70 -19.54
N LEU A 89 -16.92 16.14 -18.92
CA LEU A 89 -16.29 15.41 -17.84
C LEU A 89 -17.26 15.45 -16.66
N GLU A 90 -18.06 14.41 -16.52
CA GLU A 90 -18.78 14.16 -15.27
C GLU A 90 -17.75 14.13 -14.14
N SER A 91 -17.86 15.08 -13.21
CA SER A 91 -17.16 14.99 -11.93
C SER A 91 -17.83 13.88 -11.12
N PRO A 92 -17.16 12.75 -10.83
CA PRO A 92 -17.75 11.75 -9.97
C PRO A 92 -17.83 12.34 -8.57
N SER A 93 -19.05 12.44 -8.05
CA SER A 93 -19.28 12.43 -6.61
C SER A 93 -18.46 11.29 -6.01
N ALA A 94 -17.51 11.60 -5.14
CA ALA A 94 -16.56 10.64 -4.56
C ALA A 94 -17.22 9.73 -3.52
N ALA A 95 -18.13 8.88 -3.96
CA ALA A 95 -18.31 7.55 -3.42
C ALA A 95 -17.52 6.62 -4.35
N SER A 96 -16.44 6.02 -3.87
CA SER A 96 -15.66 5.07 -4.66
C SER A 96 -16.59 3.95 -5.13
N SER A 97 -16.81 3.84 -6.44
CA SER A 97 -17.39 2.63 -7.02
C SER A 97 -16.60 1.42 -6.50
N PRO A 98 -17.26 0.32 -6.11
CA PRO A 98 -16.56 -0.88 -5.69
C PRO A 98 -15.57 -1.30 -6.78
N LEU A 99 -14.35 -1.71 -6.38
CA LEU A 99 -13.38 -2.26 -7.31
C LEU A 99 -14.03 -3.46 -8.02
N PRO A 100 -13.81 -3.64 -9.34
CA PRO A 100 -14.29 -4.82 -10.02
C PRO A 100 -13.65 -6.07 -9.41
N ALA A 101 -14.32 -7.22 -9.50
CA ALA A 101 -13.74 -8.49 -9.07
C ALA A 101 -12.49 -8.84 -9.88
N ALA A 102 -11.51 -9.50 -9.26
CA ALA A 102 -10.33 -9.98 -9.96
C ALA A 102 -10.72 -11.01 -11.04
N PRO A 103 -10.09 -10.98 -12.23
CA PRO A 103 -10.39 -11.91 -13.32
C PRO A 103 -9.94 -13.36 -13.04
N TYR A 104 -9.08 -13.56 -12.04
CA TYR A 104 -8.66 -14.86 -11.51
C TYR A 104 -8.55 -14.75 -9.99
N PRO A 105 -8.82 -15.83 -9.21
CA PRO A 105 -8.76 -15.78 -7.75
C PRO A 105 -7.43 -15.22 -7.24
N LEU A 106 -7.51 -14.38 -6.21
CA LEU A 106 -6.36 -13.80 -5.51
C LEU A 106 -6.22 -14.36 -4.10
N VAL A 107 -4.98 -14.40 -3.62
CA VAL A 107 -4.64 -14.65 -2.21
C VAL A 107 -4.16 -13.33 -1.60
N ASP A 108 -4.77 -12.90 -0.50
CA ASP A 108 -4.23 -11.83 0.33
C ASP A 108 -3.36 -12.44 1.43
N ILE A 109 -2.04 -12.31 1.31
CA ILE A 109 -1.09 -13.00 2.19
C ILE A 109 -0.96 -12.34 3.58
N GLY A 110 -1.59 -11.19 3.82
CA GLY A 110 -1.38 -10.45 5.06
C GLY A 110 -2.56 -9.53 5.42
N ILE A 111 -3.41 -10.00 6.34
CA ILE A 111 -4.48 -9.21 6.95
C ILE A 111 -4.44 -9.25 8.48
N ASN A 112 -4.58 -8.08 9.10
CA ASN A 112 -4.71 -7.93 10.55
C ASN A 112 -6.19 -7.96 10.95
N LEU A 113 -6.92 -9.04 10.62
CA LEU A 113 -8.39 -9.11 10.77
C LEU A 113 -8.86 -8.97 12.23
N THR A 114 -8.02 -9.39 13.19
CA THR A 114 -8.23 -9.24 14.63
C THR A 114 -8.15 -7.78 15.10
N HIS A 115 -7.66 -6.86 14.26
CA HIS A 115 -7.59 -5.44 14.58
C HIS A 115 -8.99 -4.87 14.86
N ARG A 116 -9.10 -4.02 15.88
CA ARG A 116 -10.36 -3.40 16.36
C ARG A 116 -11.22 -2.72 15.28
N ALA A 117 -10.60 -2.29 14.18
CA ALA A 117 -11.27 -1.64 13.07
C ALA A 117 -12.06 -2.61 12.18
N LEU A 118 -11.65 -3.88 12.13
CA LEU A 118 -12.23 -4.92 11.26
C LEU A 118 -12.98 -5.99 12.05
N VAL A 119 -12.47 -6.38 13.22
CA VAL A 119 -12.96 -7.54 14.00
C VAL A 119 -14.44 -7.49 14.35
N LYS A 120 -15.07 -6.31 14.42
CA LYS A 120 -16.50 -6.18 14.69
C LYS A 120 -17.40 -6.64 13.53
N HIS A 121 -16.89 -6.56 12.31
CA HIS A 121 -17.63 -6.84 11.07
C HIS A 121 -16.81 -7.76 10.16
N TRP A 122 -16.05 -8.66 10.76
CA TRP A 122 -15.02 -9.44 10.05
C TRP A 122 -15.64 -10.37 9.02
N LYS A 123 -16.84 -10.93 9.28
CA LYS A 123 -17.54 -11.80 8.33
C LYS A 123 -17.96 -11.04 7.08
N GLU A 124 -18.46 -9.82 7.25
CA GLU A 124 -18.82 -8.95 6.14
C GLU A 124 -17.59 -8.49 5.36
N VAL A 125 -16.46 -8.24 6.05
CA VAL A 125 -15.16 -7.93 5.41
C VAL A 125 -14.68 -9.10 4.55
N VAL A 126 -14.73 -10.32 5.09
CA VAL A 126 -14.37 -11.55 4.37
C VAL A 126 -15.32 -11.79 3.19
N GLN A 127 -16.62 -11.61 3.36
CA GLN A 127 -17.59 -11.76 2.26
C GLN A 127 -17.29 -10.79 1.11
N ARG A 128 -17.00 -9.51 1.41
CA ARG A 128 -16.60 -8.53 0.38
C ARG A 128 -15.32 -8.92 -0.36
N ALA A 129 -14.39 -9.60 0.31
CA ALA A 129 -13.18 -10.13 -0.34
C ALA A 129 -13.53 -11.23 -1.33
N ILE A 130 -14.37 -12.19 -0.91
CA ILE A 130 -14.85 -13.28 -1.76
C ILE A 130 -15.62 -12.74 -2.97
N ASP A 131 -16.50 -11.75 -2.77
CA ASP A 131 -17.25 -11.10 -3.85
C ASP A 131 -16.31 -10.38 -4.84
N ALA A 132 -15.14 -9.94 -4.39
CA ALA A 132 -14.08 -9.35 -5.21
C ALA A 132 -13.11 -10.40 -5.81
N ASN A 133 -13.39 -11.69 -5.64
CA ASN A 133 -12.56 -12.83 -6.05
C ASN A 133 -11.19 -12.89 -5.34
N VAL A 134 -11.13 -12.43 -4.09
CA VAL A 134 -10.03 -12.64 -3.14
C VAL A 134 -10.48 -13.74 -2.19
N ASP A 135 -10.23 -14.99 -2.56
CA ASP A 135 -10.88 -16.15 -1.92
C ASP A 135 -10.08 -16.76 -0.77
N ARG A 136 -8.77 -16.51 -0.68
CA ARG A 136 -7.94 -16.99 0.42
C ARG A 136 -7.23 -15.82 1.09
N MET A 137 -7.19 -15.85 2.42
CA MET A 137 -6.66 -14.76 3.23
C MET A 137 -5.84 -15.33 4.39
N LEU A 138 -4.68 -14.73 4.64
CA LEU A 138 -3.83 -15.05 5.77
C LEU A 138 -3.97 -14.01 6.87
N LEU A 139 -4.45 -14.44 8.03
CA LEU A 139 -4.55 -13.62 9.22
C LEU A 139 -3.19 -13.58 9.94
N THR A 140 -2.64 -12.38 10.07
CA THR A 140 -1.31 -12.18 10.61
C THR A 140 -1.31 -12.26 12.14
N GLY A 141 -0.58 -13.24 12.68
CA GLY A 141 -0.26 -13.36 14.10
C GLY A 141 0.98 -12.54 14.45
N THR A 142 0.81 -11.41 15.14
CA THR A 142 1.91 -10.54 15.59
C THR A 142 2.38 -10.80 17.03
N SER A 143 1.62 -11.60 17.79
CA SER A 143 1.95 -12.04 19.14
C SER A 143 1.29 -13.40 19.37
N LEU A 144 1.69 -14.09 20.43
CA LEU A 144 1.02 -15.31 20.86
C LEU A 144 -0.50 -15.14 21.07
N LYS A 145 -0.90 -14.03 21.70
CA LYS A 145 -2.31 -13.68 21.90
C LYS A 145 -3.05 -13.48 20.58
N SER A 146 -2.53 -12.62 19.70
CA SER A 146 -3.19 -12.32 18.41
C SER A 146 -3.17 -13.51 17.45
N SER A 147 -2.17 -14.39 17.57
CA SER A 147 -2.12 -15.67 16.84
C SER A 147 -3.29 -16.58 17.24
N ARG A 148 -3.56 -16.71 18.55
CA ARG A 148 -4.72 -17.48 19.06
C ARG A 148 -6.05 -16.89 18.60
N GLU A 149 -6.17 -15.56 18.63
CA GLU A 149 -7.35 -14.85 18.12
C GLU A 149 -7.56 -15.12 16.62
N SER A 150 -6.49 -15.08 15.82
CA SER A 150 -6.52 -15.35 14.38
C SER A 150 -6.95 -16.80 14.09
N ILE A 151 -6.34 -17.77 14.77
CA ILE A 151 -6.69 -19.19 14.68
C ILE A 151 -8.17 -19.41 15.01
N ASN A 152 -8.69 -18.75 16.04
CA ASN A 152 -10.09 -18.87 16.43
C ASN A 152 -11.04 -18.33 15.36
N LEU A 153 -10.72 -17.19 14.73
CA LEU A 153 -11.51 -16.67 13.62
C LEU A 153 -11.45 -17.59 12.40
N ALA A 154 -10.25 -18.08 12.05
CA ALA A 154 -10.06 -18.99 10.93
C ALA A 154 -10.84 -20.30 11.11
N ARG A 155 -10.79 -20.90 12.30
CA ARG A 155 -11.57 -22.09 12.65
C ARG A 155 -13.08 -21.84 12.56
N GLN A 156 -13.56 -20.72 13.10
CA GLN A 156 -14.99 -20.36 13.03
C GLN A 156 -15.46 -20.22 11.59
N TRP A 157 -14.62 -19.66 10.71
CA TRP A 157 -14.95 -19.52 9.30
C TRP A 157 -14.94 -20.87 8.57
N SER A 158 -13.89 -21.67 8.76
CA SER A 158 -13.72 -22.96 8.08
C SER A 158 -14.84 -23.96 8.40
N ASN A 159 -15.31 -23.98 9.66
CA ASN A 159 -16.43 -24.85 10.06
C ASN A 159 -17.76 -24.47 9.38
N ALA A 160 -17.88 -23.26 8.82
CA ALA A 160 -19.11 -22.74 8.25
C ALA A 160 -19.07 -22.59 6.73
N ASN A 161 -17.92 -22.82 6.08
CA ASN A 161 -17.73 -22.48 4.66
C ASN A 161 -16.87 -23.52 3.93
N GLU A 162 -16.88 -23.45 2.59
CA GLU A 162 -16.07 -24.31 1.73
C GLU A 162 -14.57 -24.02 1.85
N VAL A 163 -13.75 -25.07 1.66
CA VAL A 163 -12.27 -25.00 1.72
C VAL A 163 -11.67 -23.94 0.79
N ARG A 164 -12.33 -23.69 -0.35
CA ARG A 164 -11.94 -22.67 -1.34
C ARG A 164 -11.87 -21.27 -0.74
N HIS A 165 -12.69 -20.98 0.28
CA HIS A 165 -12.80 -19.67 0.90
C HIS A 165 -12.13 -19.60 2.27
N ASN A 166 -11.14 -20.46 2.53
CA ASN A 166 -10.56 -20.58 3.85
C ASN A 166 -9.73 -19.37 4.27
N LEU A 167 -9.78 -19.13 5.58
CA LEU A 167 -8.88 -18.24 6.28
C LEU A 167 -7.73 -19.09 6.85
N PHE A 168 -6.52 -18.63 6.64
CA PHE A 168 -5.30 -19.22 7.21
C PHE A 168 -4.68 -18.26 8.21
N CYS A 169 -3.66 -18.72 8.94
CA CYS A 169 -3.00 -17.93 9.96
C CYS A 169 -1.48 -18.08 9.92
N THR A 170 -0.81 -17.06 10.43
CA THR A 170 0.59 -17.16 10.84
C THR A 170 0.67 -17.19 12.37
N VAL A 171 1.75 -17.77 12.91
CA VAL A 171 2.05 -17.72 14.35
C VAL A 171 3.44 -17.13 14.55
N GLY A 172 3.53 -16.03 15.28
CA GLY A 172 4.77 -15.27 15.45
C GLY A 172 4.72 -14.23 16.55
N ILE A 173 5.89 -13.66 16.82
CA ILE A 173 6.12 -12.51 17.68
C ILE A 173 6.83 -11.43 16.85
N HIS A 174 6.10 -10.35 16.60
CA HIS A 174 6.52 -9.20 15.81
C HIS A 174 7.65 -8.44 16.51
N PRO A 175 8.59 -7.79 15.80
CA PRO A 175 9.68 -7.01 16.39
C PRO A 175 9.24 -5.98 17.45
N HIS A 176 8.05 -5.41 17.33
CA HIS A 176 7.55 -4.47 18.34
C HIS A 176 7.32 -5.12 19.71
N ASP A 177 6.95 -6.40 19.71
CA ASP A 177 6.67 -7.19 20.91
C ASP A 177 7.83 -8.13 21.28
N ALA A 178 8.99 -8.04 20.62
CA ALA A 178 10.14 -8.91 20.90
C ALA A 178 10.62 -8.88 22.37
N LYS A 179 10.38 -7.79 23.11
CA LYS A 179 10.62 -7.73 24.57
C LYS A 179 9.78 -8.73 25.38
N THR A 180 8.62 -9.16 24.87
CA THR A 180 7.77 -10.16 25.51
C THR A 180 8.17 -11.59 25.18
N PHE A 181 9.20 -11.77 24.35
CA PHE A 181 9.78 -13.08 24.04
C PHE A 181 10.43 -13.72 25.27
N TYR A 182 10.79 -12.89 26.26
CA TYR A 182 11.16 -13.29 27.61
C TYR A 182 9.93 -13.15 28.53
N PRO A 183 9.66 -14.11 29.45
CA PRO A 183 8.53 -14.05 30.36
C PRO A 183 8.66 -12.90 31.37
N LYS A 184 7.50 -12.53 31.93
CA LYS A 184 7.32 -11.38 32.83
C LYS A 184 8.20 -11.48 34.09
N GLY A 185 8.90 -10.37 34.37
CA GLY A 185 9.91 -10.23 35.42
C GLY A 185 11.14 -9.45 34.92
N SER A 186 11.31 -9.39 33.60
CA SER A 186 12.28 -8.58 32.88
C SER A 186 11.70 -7.21 32.50
N GLU A 187 11.30 -6.41 33.48
CA GLU A 187 11.25 -4.96 33.22
C GLU A 187 12.69 -4.45 33.03
N ALA A 188 12.86 -3.37 32.29
CA ALA A 188 14.11 -2.82 31.74
C ALA A 188 15.20 -2.42 32.78
N SER A 189 15.07 -2.87 34.03
CA SER A 189 15.94 -2.59 35.17
C SER A 189 16.56 -3.84 35.82
N VAL A 190 16.32 -5.06 35.31
CA VAL A 190 16.95 -6.27 35.86
C VAL A 190 18.21 -6.64 35.06
N ASP A 191 19.30 -6.81 35.81
CA ASP A 191 20.64 -7.17 35.37
C ASP A 191 20.65 -8.26 34.28
N GLU A 192 21.52 -8.09 33.28
CA GLU A 192 21.66 -8.95 32.10
C GLU A 192 21.94 -10.43 32.47
N SER A 193 22.47 -10.64 33.69
CA SER A 193 22.74 -11.94 34.32
C SER A 193 21.51 -12.78 34.68
N SER A 194 20.30 -12.20 34.68
CA SER A 194 19.06 -12.86 35.11
C SER A 194 18.21 -13.44 33.96
N ARG A 195 18.64 -13.26 32.70
CA ARG A 195 18.01 -13.87 31.52
C ARG A 195 18.47 -15.34 31.42
N THR A 196 17.63 -16.28 31.86
CA THR A 196 17.94 -17.72 31.80
C THR A 196 17.42 -18.37 30.52
N SER A 197 18.15 -19.36 30.00
CA SER A 197 17.79 -20.12 28.79
C SER A 197 16.43 -20.86 28.88
N ALA A 198 15.97 -21.19 30.09
CA ALA A 198 14.70 -21.91 30.30
C ALA A 198 13.47 -21.14 29.80
N ASN A 199 13.52 -19.82 29.85
CA ASN A 199 12.41 -18.92 29.56
C ASN A 199 12.14 -18.72 28.05
N VAL A 200 13.17 -18.92 27.22
CA VAL A 200 13.09 -18.86 25.75
C VAL A 200 12.45 -20.14 25.22
N GLU A 201 12.79 -21.28 25.84
CA GLU A 201 12.23 -22.59 25.50
C GLU A 201 10.69 -22.61 25.66
N ASP A 202 10.16 -21.93 26.68
CA ASP A 202 8.71 -21.86 26.92
C ASP A 202 7.96 -21.15 25.77
N THR A 203 8.45 -19.99 25.32
CA THR A 203 7.80 -19.22 24.24
C THR A 203 7.85 -19.99 22.92
N ILE A 204 9.01 -20.54 22.56
CA ILE A 204 9.16 -21.34 21.34
C ILE A 204 8.33 -22.63 21.42
N SER A 205 8.27 -23.27 22.58
CA SER A 205 7.42 -24.46 22.80
C SER A 205 5.95 -24.13 22.63
N GLU A 206 5.47 -23.01 23.18
CA GLU A 206 4.08 -22.59 23.02
C GLU A 206 3.76 -22.21 21.56
N MET A 207 4.70 -21.58 20.83
CA MET A 207 4.57 -21.36 19.39
C MET A 207 4.49 -22.68 18.62
N ARG A 208 5.39 -23.63 18.92
CA ARG A 208 5.41 -24.96 18.30
C ARG A 208 4.10 -25.70 18.52
N GLU A 209 3.58 -25.68 19.75
CA GLU A 209 2.31 -26.29 20.09
C GLU A 209 1.15 -25.63 19.32
N LEU A 210 1.07 -24.29 19.31
CA LEU A 210 0.06 -23.57 18.54
C LEU A 210 0.12 -23.94 17.05
N ILE A 211 1.31 -24.03 16.47
CA ILE A 211 1.46 -24.35 15.05
C ILE A 211 1.02 -25.79 14.78
N THR A 212 1.54 -26.76 15.53
CA THR A 212 1.35 -28.19 15.26
C THR A 212 -0.08 -28.65 15.56
N THR A 213 -0.72 -28.14 16.61
CA THR A 213 -2.10 -28.51 16.98
C THR A 213 -3.18 -27.83 16.14
N ASN A 214 -2.84 -26.83 15.33
CA ASN A 214 -3.78 -26.07 14.53
C ASN A 214 -3.53 -26.20 13.01
N GLN A 215 -2.78 -27.21 12.58
CA GLN A 215 -2.74 -27.61 11.17
C GLN A 215 -4.12 -28.09 10.68
N PRO A 216 -4.54 -27.80 9.44
CA PRO A 216 -3.83 -27.07 8.39
C PRO A 216 -4.10 -25.55 8.37
N LEU A 217 -4.63 -24.95 9.44
CA LEU A 217 -4.98 -23.51 9.45
C LEU A 217 -3.74 -22.61 9.60
N VAL A 218 -2.73 -23.05 10.35
CA VAL A 218 -1.48 -22.30 10.54
C VAL A 218 -0.47 -22.72 9.47
N ILE A 219 -0.03 -21.79 8.63
CA ILE A 219 0.75 -22.11 7.42
C ILE A 219 2.09 -21.40 7.31
N ALA A 220 2.42 -20.51 8.25
CA ALA A 220 3.72 -19.85 8.30
C ALA A 220 4.11 -19.47 9.73
N VAL A 221 5.41 -19.38 9.97
CA VAL A 221 5.98 -18.75 11.16
C VAL A 221 6.15 -17.26 10.89
N GLY A 222 5.60 -16.43 11.76
CA GLY A 222 5.57 -14.98 11.63
C GLY A 222 4.22 -14.39 12.03
N GLU A 223 4.05 -13.08 12.05
CA GLU A 223 5.01 -12.06 11.63
C GLU A 223 6.17 -11.96 12.63
N CYS A 224 7.39 -12.08 12.12
CA CYS A 224 8.64 -11.97 12.86
C CYS A 224 9.62 -11.10 12.08
N GLY A 225 10.74 -10.66 12.67
CA GLY A 225 11.73 -9.86 11.94
C GLY A 225 12.23 -8.65 12.73
N LEU A 226 12.55 -7.57 12.03
CA LEU A 226 13.22 -6.38 12.58
C LEU A 226 12.54 -5.08 12.14
N ASP A 227 12.27 -4.17 13.08
CA ASP A 227 11.80 -2.79 12.81
C ASP A 227 12.68 -1.79 13.58
N TYR A 228 13.66 -1.21 12.88
CA TYR A 228 14.60 -0.23 13.42
C TYR A 228 14.11 1.21 13.32
N ASN A 229 12.94 1.43 12.72
CA ASN A 229 12.31 2.74 12.62
C ASN A 229 11.49 3.05 13.88
N ARG A 230 10.78 2.05 14.43
CA ARG A 230 9.92 2.21 15.62
C ARG A 230 10.66 1.87 16.92
N ASN A 231 11.51 0.85 16.92
CA ASN A 231 12.28 0.40 18.10
C ASN A 231 11.45 0.24 19.39
N PHE A 232 10.24 -0.32 19.33
CA PHE A 232 9.41 -0.56 20.52
C PHE A 232 9.93 -1.69 21.43
N SER A 233 10.86 -2.49 20.92
CA SER A 233 11.73 -3.42 21.65
C SER A 233 13.19 -3.14 21.27
N SER A 234 14.14 -3.47 22.16
CA SER A 234 15.56 -3.24 21.88
C SER A 234 16.02 -4.06 20.67
N ARG A 235 17.03 -3.57 19.92
CA ARG A 235 17.56 -4.33 18.77
C ARG A 235 18.06 -5.72 19.17
N LYS A 236 18.66 -5.84 20.37
CA LYS A 236 19.10 -7.13 20.93
C LYS A 236 17.92 -8.10 21.07
N ASP A 237 16.80 -7.64 21.62
CA ASP A 237 15.63 -8.48 21.81
C ASP A 237 14.97 -8.82 20.47
N GLN A 238 14.89 -7.87 19.54
CA GLN A 238 14.40 -8.12 18.17
C GLN A 238 15.23 -9.18 17.44
N ILE A 239 16.57 -9.03 17.43
CA ILE A 239 17.50 -9.98 16.80
C ILE A 239 17.36 -11.37 17.44
N HIS A 240 17.31 -11.44 18.76
CA HIS A 240 17.16 -12.72 19.46
C HIS A 240 15.84 -13.41 19.11
N ALA A 241 14.71 -12.72 19.26
CA ALA A 241 13.39 -13.26 18.94
C ALA A 241 13.28 -13.67 17.46
N PHE A 242 13.90 -12.90 16.55
CA PHE A 242 13.91 -13.24 15.13
C PHE A 242 14.72 -14.51 14.85
N ARG A 243 15.94 -14.64 15.40
CA ARG A 243 16.79 -15.82 15.24
C ARG A 243 16.08 -17.10 15.71
N GLU A 244 15.45 -17.07 16.87
CA GLU A 244 14.78 -18.26 17.42
C GLU A 244 13.53 -18.63 16.61
N GLN A 245 12.78 -17.66 16.08
CA GLN A 245 11.65 -17.93 15.20
C GLN A 245 12.08 -18.48 13.82
N ILE A 246 13.22 -18.03 13.26
CA ILE A 246 13.78 -18.62 12.05
C ILE A 246 14.16 -20.08 12.30
N LYS A 247 14.83 -20.39 13.41
CA LYS A 247 15.17 -21.78 13.76
C LYS A 247 13.93 -22.66 13.90
N LEU A 248 12.87 -22.16 14.56
CA LEU A 248 11.59 -22.88 14.65
C LEU A 248 10.99 -23.14 13.26
N ALA A 249 11.04 -22.16 12.36
CA ALA A 249 10.58 -22.35 10.99
C ALA A 249 11.40 -23.39 10.22
N CYS A 250 12.72 -23.41 10.44
CA CYS A 250 13.61 -24.44 9.89
C CYS A 250 13.28 -25.82 10.46
N GLU A 251 13.08 -25.95 11.77
CA GLU A 251 12.68 -27.19 12.44
C GLU A 251 11.38 -27.75 11.84
N LEU A 252 10.37 -26.89 11.70
CA LEU A 252 9.04 -27.28 11.19
C LEU A 252 8.96 -27.33 9.66
N GLN A 253 10.02 -26.93 8.95
CA GLN A 253 10.04 -26.74 7.50
C GLN A 253 8.83 -25.93 6.99
N MET A 254 8.52 -24.85 7.71
CA MET A 254 7.38 -23.97 7.44
C MET A 254 7.85 -22.61 6.89
N PRO A 255 7.13 -22.02 5.93
CA PRO A 255 7.46 -20.71 5.39
C PRO A 255 7.58 -19.62 6.47
N LEU A 256 8.46 -18.64 6.21
CA LEU A 256 8.68 -17.47 7.07
C LEU A 256 7.98 -16.23 6.51
N PHE A 257 7.16 -15.59 7.34
CA PHE A 257 6.50 -14.32 7.07
C PHE A 257 7.22 -13.19 7.83
N VAL A 258 8.05 -12.41 7.12
CA VAL A 258 9.10 -11.58 7.72
C VAL A 258 8.84 -10.10 7.52
N HIS A 259 8.77 -9.39 8.64
CA HIS A 259 8.75 -7.94 8.72
C HIS A 259 10.18 -7.40 8.65
N GLU A 260 10.40 -6.43 7.77
CA GLU A 260 11.64 -5.66 7.77
C GLU A 260 11.37 -4.18 7.56
N ARG A 261 11.99 -3.35 8.39
CA ARG A 261 12.01 -1.90 8.22
C ARG A 261 13.32 -1.29 8.73
N GLU A 262 14.07 -0.68 7.81
CA GLU A 262 15.35 -0.01 8.09
C GLU A 262 16.37 -0.95 8.76
N ALA A 263 16.29 -2.24 8.45
CA ALA A 263 17.03 -3.33 9.09
C ALA A 263 17.55 -4.38 8.09
N SER A 264 17.45 -4.14 6.79
CA SER A 264 17.85 -5.06 5.71
C SER A 264 19.21 -5.72 5.95
N ALA A 265 20.27 -4.95 6.23
CA ALA A 265 21.61 -5.49 6.47
C ALA A 265 21.67 -6.53 7.60
N ASP A 266 21.01 -6.28 8.73
CA ASP A 266 20.97 -7.23 9.86
C ASP A 266 20.05 -8.42 9.55
N THR A 267 18.94 -8.20 8.84
CA THR A 267 18.07 -9.29 8.36
C THR A 267 18.86 -10.27 7.50
N MET A 268 19.63 -9.76 6.52
CA MET A 268 20.45 -10.59 5.63
C MET A 268 21.55 -11.33 6.38
N ARG A 269 22.27 -10.63 7.26
CA ARG A 269 23.31 -11.23 8.09
C ARG A 269 22.78 -12.39 8.93
N ILE A 270 21.60 -12.23 9.54
CA ILE A 270 20.98 -13.28 10.36
C ILE A 270 20.64 -14.51 9.51
N PHE A 271 20.06 -14.32 8.33
CA PHE A 271 19.78 -15.43 7.42
C PHE A 271 21.05 -16.15 6.97
N ASP A 272 22.08 -15.41 6.59
CA ASP A 272 23.36 -15.99 6.16
C ASP A 272 24.03 -16.76 7.30
N GLU A 273 24.01 -16.24 8.53
CA GLU A 273 24.51 -16.93 9.72
C GLU A 273 23.75 -18.24 10.01
N ILE A 274 22.42 -18.24 9.87
CA ILE A 274 21.61 -19.44 10.11
C ILE A 274 21.78 -20.46 8.98
N ALA A 275 21.85 -20.02 7.73
CA ALA A 275 22.06 -20.90 6.59
C ALA A 275 23.44 -21.57 6.59
N ALA A 276 24.43 -20.95 7.24
CA ALA A 276 25.76 -21.51 7.44
C ALA A 276 25.88 -22.45 8.65
N ASP A 277 24.89 -22.47 9.54
CA ASP A 277 24.87 -23.34 10.71
C ASP A 277 24.50 -24.77 10.32
N ALA A 278 25.46 -25.69 10.46
CA ALA A 278 25.28 -27.09 10.05
C ALA A 278 24.28 -27.86 10.92
N ASP A 279 23.97 -27.36 12.12
CA ASP A 279 23.03 -27.99 13.05
C ASP A 279 21.60 -27.50 12.83
N VAL A 280 21.38 -26.48 12.00
CA VAL A 280 20.05 -25.96 11.68
C VAL A 280 19.55 -26.58 10.37
N PRO A 281 18.30 -27.12 10.33
CA PRO A 281 17.72 -27.58 9.08
C PRO A 281 17.69 -26.48 8.02
N ARG A 282 17.59 -26.87 6.74
CA ARG A 282 17.57 -25.93 5.62
C ARG A 282 16.52 -24.83 5.83
N LEU A 283 16.93 -23.59 5.53
CA LEU A 283 16.05 -22.43 5.54
C LEU A 283 14.82 -22.67 4.62
N PRO A 284 13.58 -22.55 5.15
CA PRO A 284 12.36 -22.70 4.36
C PRO A 284 12.13 -21.45 3.47
N PRO A 285 11.10 -21.44 2.60
CA PRO A 285 10.75 -20.26 1.83
C PRO A 285 10.52 -19.03 2.72
N VAL A 286 11.01 -17.87 2.30
CA VAL A 286 10.89 -16.60 3.03
C VAL A 286 10.15 -15.58 2.18
N VAL A 287 9.21 -14.84 2.79
CA VAL A 287 8.62 -13.63 2.21
C VAL A 287 8.99 -12.43 3.07
N ILE A 288 9.54 -11.39 2.45
CA ILE A 288 9.63 -10.05 3.04
C ILE A 288 8.29 -9.37 2.77
N HIS A 289 7.41 -9.39 3.77
CA HIS A 289 6.07 -8.84 3.62
C HIS A 289 6.09 -7.31 3.71
N CYS A 290 5.09 -6.66 3.12
CA CYS A 290 4.89 -5.22 3.12
C CYS A 290 6.16 -4.45 2.74
N PHE A 291 6.85 -4.89 1.69
CA PHE A 291 8.12 -4.33 1.27
C PHE A 291 7.99 -2.84 0.93
N THR A 292 8.81 -2.03 1.59
CA THR A 292 8.88 -0.57 1.41
C THR A 292 10.32 -0.07 1.28
N GLY A 293 11.25 -0.96 0.97
CA GLY A 293 12.67 -0.69 0.84
C GLY A 293 13.08 -0.16 -0.53
N VAL A 294 14.38 -0.22 -0.81
CA VAL A 294 14.99 0.25 -2.07
C VAL A 294 15.36 -0.90 -3.02
N ALA A 295 15.68 -0.56 -4.27
CA ALA A 295 15.95 -1.56 -5.30
C ALA A 295 17.10 -2.53 -4.96
N SER A 296 18.18 -2.05 -4.32
CA SER A 296 19.29 -2.92 -3.92
C SER A 296 18.86 -3.99 -2.90
N GLU A 297 18.03 -3.61 -1.92
CA GLU A 297 17.50 -4.55 -0.92
C GLU A 297 16.59 -5.60 -1.58
N ALA A 298 15.73 -5.17 -2.50
CA ALA A 298 14.88 -6.09 -3.25
C ALA A 298 15.71 -7.12 -4.05
N ILE A 299 16.79 -6.68 -4.70
CA ILE A 299 17.70 -7.56 -5.46
C ILE A 299 18.36 -8.56 -4.50
N ASP A 300 18.92 -8.10 -3.38
CA ASP A 300 19.58 -8.96 -2.39
C ASP A 300 18.67 -10.07 -1.85
N TYR A 301 17.39 -9.75 -1.62
CA TYR A 301 16.37 -10.72 -1.21
C TYR A 301 16.04 -11.72 -2.34
N ILE A 302 15.85 -11.25 -3.57
CA ILE A 302 15.52 -12.09 -4.73
C ILE A 302 16.64 -13.06 -5.07
N GLU A 303 17.91 -12.62 -4.98
CA GLU A 303 19.08 -13.47 -5.23
C GLU A 303 19.18 -14.65 -4.25
N ARG A 304 18.63 -14.50 -3.03
CA ARG A 304 18.49 -15.59 -2.04
C ARG A 304 17.22 -16.43 -2.25
N GLY A 305 16.44 -16.13 -3.28
CA GLY A 305 15.20 -16.83 -3.61
C GLY A 305 14.01 -16.42 -2.76
N PHE A 306 14.07 -15.28 -2.06
CA PHE A 306 12.95 -14.80 -1.23
C PHE A 306 11.86 -14.18 -2.10
N TYR A 307 10.64 -14.19 -1.58
CA TYR A 307 9.49 -13.49 -2.15
C TYR A 307 9.36 -12.09 -1.56
N ILE A 308 8.78 -11.18 -2.34
CA ILE A 308 8.52 -9.79 -1.95
C ILE A 308 7.01 -9.55 -1.94
N GLY A 309 6.48 -9.16 -0.78
CA GLY A 309 5.08 -8.82 -0.60
C GLY A 309 4.81 -7.34 -0.87
N PHE A 310 3.86 -7.04 -1.76
CA PHE A 310 3.44 -5.66 -2.05
C PHE A 310 2.05 -5.37 -1.52
N THR A 311 1.92 -4.18 -0.91
CA THR A 311 0.64 -3.66 -0.38
C THR A 311 0.09 -2.54 -1.24
N GLY A 312 -1.11 -2.06 -0.86
CA GLY A 312 -1.71 -0.83 -1.36
C GLY A 312 -0.85 0.45 -1.26
N THR A 313 0.32 0.39 -0.62
CA THR A 313 1.31 1.47 -0.68
C THR A 313 1.75 1.78 -2.11
N ILE A 314 1.88 0.78 -2.99
CA ILE A 314 2.23 1.01 -4.40
C ILE A 314 1.17 1.85 -5.13
N CYS A 315 -0.09 1.83 -4.68
CA CYS A 315 -1.18 2.60 -5.28
C CYS A 315 -1.18 4.08 -4.82
N LYS A 316 -0.33 4.46 -3.86
CA LYS A 316 -0.24 5.84 -3.36
C LYS A 316 0.69 6.67 -4.24
N LYS A 317 0.19 7.80 -4.76
CA LYS A 317 0.93 8.65 -5.71
C LYS A 317 2.36 8.97 -5.27
N GLU A 318 2.53 9.57 -4.09
CA GLU A 318 3.85 10.00 -3.60
C GLU A 318 4.57 8.87 -2.87
N ARG A 319 3.95 8.31 -1.83
CA ARG A 319 4.58 7.30 -0.96
C ARG A 319 4.93 6.00 -1.67
N GLY A 320 4.23 5.66 -2.75
CA GLY A 320 4.49 4.47 -3.55
C GLY A 320 5.32 4.70 -4.81
N ALA A 321 5.75 5.94 -5.09
CA ALA A 321 6.45 6.26 -6.35
C ALA A 321 7.72 5.42 -6.55
N HIS A 322 8.62 5.44 -5.57
CA HIS A 322 9.85 4.64 -5.59
C HIS A 322 9.60 3.13 -5.74
N LEU A 323 8.51 2.61 -5.13
CA LEU A 323 8.14 1.20 -5.26
C LEU A 323 7.67 0.87 -6.68
N ARG A 324 6.92 1.76 -7.32
CA ARG A 324 6.53 1.58 -8.73
C ARG A 324 7.72 1.71 -9.68
N GLU A 325 8.70 2.54 -9.36
CA GLU A 325 9.92 2.66 -10.15
C GLU A 325 10.77 1.39 -10.14
N LEU A 326 10.86 0.70 -8.99
CA LEU A 326 11.61 -0.57 -8.90
C LEU A 326 10.80 -1.80 -9.31
N LEU A 327 9.46 -1.73 -9.29
CA LEU A 327 8.62 -2.90 -9.55
C LEU A 327 8.95 -3.62 -10.87
N PRO A 328 9.27 -2.94 -12.00
CA PRO A 328 9.65 -3.61 -13.24
C PRO A 328 10.89 -4.51 -13.14
N SER A 329 11.81 -4.27 -12.20
CA SER A 329 13.03 -5.08 -12.04
C SER A 329 12.81 -6.36 -11.22
N ILE A 330 11.66 -6.50 -10.56
CA ILE A 330 11.34 -7.68 -9.75
C ILE A 330 10.65 -8.74 -10.62
N PRO A 331 11.11 -10.00 -10.66
CA PRO A 331 10.42 -11.08 -11.36
C PRO A 331 9.00 -11.29 -10.83
N LEU A 332 8.01 -11.49 -11.71
CA LEU A 332 6.61 -11.66 -11.28
C LEU A 332 6.41 -12.94 -10.45
N ASP A 333 7.20 -13.98 -10.69
CA ASP A 333 7.23 -15.23 -9.93
C ASP A 333 7.92 -15.11 -8.55
N ARG A 334 8.30 -13.89 -8.14
CA ARG A 334 8.79 -13.55 -6.80
C ARG A 334 7.92 -12.53 -6.08
N ILE A 335 6.77 -12.18 -6.66
CA ILE A 335 5.83 -11.21 -6.07
C ILE A 335 4.68 -11.93 -5.38
N LEU A 336 4.35 -11.48 -4.18
CA LEU A 336 3.11 -11.81 -3.48
C LEU A 336 2.27 -10.54 -3.23
N ILE A 337 0.96 -10.71 -3.11
CA ILE A 337 0.00 -9.60 -2.94
C ILE A 337 -0.59 -9.66 -1.54
N GLU A 338 -0.64 -8.50 -0.89
CA GLU A 338 -1.28 -8.33 0.41
C GLU A 338 -1.95 -6.97 0.52
N THR A 339 -2.89 -6.82 1.44
CA THR A 339 -3.47 -5.51 1.74
C THR A 339 -2.89 -4.87 2.99
N ASP A 340 -2.32 -5.68 3.90
CA ASP A 340 -1.97 -5.29 5.26
C ASP A 340 -3.16 -4.63 5.98
N ALA A 341 -4.39 -5.05 5.64
CA ALA A 341 -5.61 -4.44 6.16
C ALA A 341 -5.63 -4.51 7.70
N PRO A 342 -6.01 -3.43 8.41
CA PRO A 342 -6.65 -2.21 7.90
C PRO A 342 -5.67 -1.08 7.53
N PHE A 343 -4.37 -1.34 7.52
CA PHE A 343 -3.33 -0.39 7.18
C PHE A 343 -3.18 -0.25 5.66
N MET A 344 -2.16 0.49 5.23
CA MET A 344 -1.76 0.67 3.81
C MET A 344 -2.85 1.09 2.80
N SER A 345 -4.02 1.54 3.26
CA SER A 345 -5.13 1.95 2.40
C SER A 345 -4.74 3.04 1.39
N PHE A 346 -5.17 2.84 0.15
CA PHE A 346 -5.12 3.80 -0.95
C PHE A 346 -6.51 4.32 -1.32
N VAL A 347 -7.57 3.82 -0.66
CA VAL A 347 -8.94 4.24 -0.91
C VAL A 347 -9.16 5.64 -0.34
N LYS A 348 -9.73 6.52 -1.16
CA LYS A 348 -10.10 7.88 -0.77
C LYS A 348 -11.46 7.87 -0.11
N GLY A 349 -11.63 8.60 1.00
CA GLY A 349 -12.93 8.76 1.65
C GLY A 349 -12.84 8.89 3.17
N LYS A 350 -14.02 8.96 3.81
CA LYS A 350 -14.15 9.11 5.27
C LYS A 350 -13.69 7.86 6.05
N LYS A 351 -13.80 6.67 5.46
CA LYS A 351 -13.25 5.42 6.01
C LYS A 351 -11.93 5.13 5.30
N ARG A 352 -10.81 5.31 6.02
CA ARG A 352 -9.44 5.16 5.49
C ARG A 352 -8.83 3.77 5.76
N HIS A 353 -9.65 2.79 6.13
CA HIS A 353 -9.17 1.44 6.37
C HIS A 353 -9.03 0.70 5.05
N SER A 354 -7.97 -0.09 4.93
CA SER A 354 -7.91 -1.11 3.89
C SER A 354 -8.75 -2.31 4.30
N GLU A 355 -9.15 -3.10 3.31
CA GLU A 355 -9.87 -4.36 3.44
C GLU A 355 -9.28 -5.33 2.41
N PRO A 356 -9.36 -6.66 2.64
CA PRO A 356 -8.83 -7.67 1.73
C PRO A 356 -9.32 -7.56 0.28
N SER A 357 -10.56 -7.09 0.06
CA SER A 357 -11.08 -6.83 -1.29
C SER A 357 -10.27 -5.79 -2.08
N HIS A 358 -9.46 -4.97 -1.41
CA HIS A 358 -8.57 -4.02 -2.06
C HIS A 358 -7.31 -4.67 -2.66
N ALA A 359 -7.05 -5.96 -2.43
CA ALA A 359 -5.97 -6.70 -3.07
C ALA A 359 -6.06 -6.63 -4.61
N VAL A 360 -7.29 -6.54 -5.16
CA VAL A 360 -7.51 -6.35 -6.60
C VAL A 360 -6.85 -5.06 -7.11
N GLY A 361 -6.91 -3.98 -6.33
CA GLY A 361 -6.26 -2.71 -6.70
C GLY A 361 -4.74 -2.79 -6.63
N VAL A 362 -4.18 -3.65 -5.77
CA VAL A 362 -2.74 -3.93 -5.73
C VAL A 362 -2.30 -4.70 -6.97
N ALA A 363 -3.04 -5.77 -7.33
CA ALA A 363 -2.79 -6.55 -8.55
C ALA A 363 -2.84 -5.68 -9.81
N ASP A 364 -3.84 -4.80 -9.88
CA ASP A 364 -4.05 -3.87 -10.99
C ASP A 364 -2.93 -2.82 -11.10
N GLU A 365 -2.41 -2.32 -9.98
CA GLU A 365 -1.24 -1.42 -10.01
C GLU A 365 0.05 -2.15 -10.42
N ILE A 366 0.24 -3.41 -10.00
CA ILE A 366 1.34 -4.27 -10.47
C ILE A 366 1.24 -4.45 -11.99
N ALA A 367 0.05 -4.79 -12.51
CA ALA A 367 -0.19 -5.02 -13.93
C ALA A 367 0.15 -3.78 -14.77
N ARG A 368 -0.37 -2.60 -14.37
CA ARG A 368 -0.04 -1.32 -15.02
C ARG A 368 1.45 -1.03 -15.02
N THR A 369 2.10 -1.19 -13.87
CA THR A 369 3.50 -0.82 -13.70
C THR A 369 4.42 -1.73 -14.53
N LYS A 370 4.09 -3.02 -14.65
CA LYS A 370 4.87 -3.99 -15.43
C LYS A 370 4.48 -4.04 -16.91
N GLY A 371 3.36 -3.45 -17.30
CA GLY A 371 2.86 -3.48 -18.69
C GLY A 371 2.34 -4.86 -19.12
N ILE A 372 1.74 -5.63 -18.20
CA ILE A 372 1.18 -6.97 -18.46
C ILE A 372 -0.31 -7.01 -18.09
N SER A 373 -1.00 -8.09 -18.45
CA SER A 373 -2.43 -8.20 -18.16
C SER A 373 -2.70 -8.42 -16.67
N LEU A 374 -3.84 -7.90 -16.17
CA LEU A 374 -4.29 -8.19 -14.80
C LEU A 374 -4.50 -9.69 -14.58
N MET A 375 -4.97 -10.41 -15.60
CA MET A 375 -5.12 -11.87 -15.56
C MET A 375 -3.79 -12.57 -15.28
N ASP A 376 -2.71 -12.17 -15.96
CA ASP A 376 -1.38 -12.77 -15.77
C ASP A 376 -0.84 -12.48 -14.37
N VAL A 377 -1.02 -11.25 -13.87
CA VAL A 377 -0.65 -10.92 -12.48
C VAL A 377 -1.40 -11.81 -11.51
N CYS A 378 -2.73 -11.84 -11.57
CA CYS A 378 -3.55 -12.63 -10.65
C CYS A 378 -3.15 -14.12 -10.69
N ARG A 379 -2.99 -14.70 -11.89
CA ARG A 379 -2.59 -16.11 -12.04
C ARG A 379 -1.21 -16.38 -11.45
N THR A 380 -0.21 -15.57 -11.77
CA THR A 380 1.16 -15.80 -11.29
C THR A 380 1.26 -15.56 -9.79
N THR A 381 0.73 -14.47 -9.25
CA THR A 381 0.86 -14.18 -7.80
C THR A 381 0.06 -15.16 -6.94
N THR A 382 -1.09 -15.67 -7.44
CA THR A 382 -1.84 -16.72 -6.75
C THR A 382 -1.08 -18.04 -6.77
N LYS A 383 -0.52 -18.42 -7.93
CA LYS A 383 0.35 -19.60 -8.02
C LYS A 383 1.55 -19.49 -7.06
N ASN A 384 2.19 -18.32 -7.00
CA ASN A 384 3.29 -18.06 -6.07
C ASN A 384 2.85 -18.29 -4.62
N ALA A 385 1.69 -17.77 -4.22
CA ALA A 385 1.16 -17.95 -2.87
C ALA A 385 0.82 -19.42 -2.58
N GLU A 386 0.26 -20.14 -3.55
CA GLU A 386 -0.04 -21.56 -3.45
C GLU A 386 1.23 -22.39 -3.26
N GLU A 387 2.28 -22.14 -4.05
CA GLU A 387 3.58 -22.83 -3.92
C GLU A 387 4.30 -22.46 -2.63
N PHE A 388 4.31 -21.16 -2.27
CA PHE A 388 4.98 -20.67 -1.08
C PHE A 388 4.38 -21.24 0.21
N PHE A 389 3.05 -21.13 0.37
CA PHE A 389 2.34 -21.56 1.56
C PHE A 389 1.81 -23.01 1.50
N ARG A 390 2.05 -23.72 0.39
CA ARG A 390 1.52 -25.07 0.13
C ARG A 390 -0.01 -25.14 0.24
N LEU A 391 -0.68 -24.12 -0.27
CA LEU A 391 -2.15 -24.04 -0.25
C LEU A 391 -2.76 -25.07 -1.22
N PRO A 392 -3.98 -25.58 -0.94
CA PRO A 392 -4.68 -26.40 -1.91
C PRO A 392 -4.95 -25.60 -3.19
N PHE A 393 -4.68 -26.22 -4.35
CA PHE A 393 -4.96 -25.64 -5.65
C PHE A 393 -6.46 -25.45 -5.84
N VAL A 394 -6.84 -24.27 -6.35
CA VAL A 394 -8.21 -23.99 -6.77
C VAL A 394 -8.25 -24.10 -8.30
N SER A 395 -8.87 -25.19 -8.79
CA SER A 395 -9.02 -25.48 -10.23
C SER A 395 -10.08 -24.62 -10.89
#